data_AF-A0ABD1QJU0-F1
#
_entry.id   AF-A0ABD1QJU0-F1
#
_cell.length_a   1.000
_cell.length_b   1.000
_cell.length_c   1.000
_cell.angle_alpha   90.00
_cell.angle_beta   90.00
_cell.angle_gamma   90.00
#
_symmetry.space_group_name_H-M   'P 1'
#
loop_
_entity.id
_entity.type
_entity.pdbx_description
1 polymer ?
#
loop_
_entity_poly.entity_id
_entity_poly.type
_entity_poly.pdbx_seq_one_letter_code
_entity_poly.pdbx_strand_id
1 'polypeptide(L)'
;MLLLGFTCLHANCQTHGIEYEAVKLEDRAAWKLVRSKRLEIDSLQSLINRVKNAMSIEDIDSQHETQPLKEEKQFIREIKQLKQLCEQLSSNMGSQDQIQQALNQREEVEEHLKKHTINKPRHRASLPVAIENYIFFVYRELRKMGNMKTDPKMSEICVLMQIATVSRN
;
A
#
# COMPACT_ATOMS: atom_id res chain seq x y z
N MET A 1 13.34 62.06 -98.47
CA MET A 1 12.64 62.16 -97.18
C MET A 1 11.86 60.89 -96.80
N LEU A 2 11.06 60.27 -97.69
CA LEU A 2 10.24 59.09 -97.36
C LEU A 2 11.03 57.87 -96.84
N LEU A 3 12.19 57.58 -97.43
CA LEU A 3 13.01 56.42 -97.03
C LEU A 3 13.53 56.53 -95.58
N LEU A 4 13.94 57.73 -95.16
CA LEU A 4 14.42 58.01 -93.80
C LEU A 4 13.30 57.89 -92.75
N GLY A 5 12.07 58.28 -93.11
CA GLY A 5 10.90 58.11 -92.25
C GLY A 5 10.55 56.64 -92.01
N PHE A 6 10.62 55.83 -93.06
CA PHE A 6 10.36 54.39 -92.96
C PHE A 6 11.39 53.65 -92.10
N THR A 7 12.69 53.94 -92.27
CA THR A 7 13.74 53.32 -91.45
C THR A 7 13.68 53.73 -89.98
N CYS A 8 13.29 54.98 -89.69
CA CYS A 8 13.10 55.46 -88.32
C CYS A 8 11.90 54.76 -87.64
N LEU A 9 10.78 54.62 -88.35
CA LEU A 9 9.61 53.89 -87.84
C LEU A 9 9.93 52.42 -87.55
N HIS A 10 10.67 51.77 -88.46
CA HIS A 10 11.08 50.38 -88.28
C HIS A 10 11.97 50.19 -87.05
N ALA A 11 12.99 51.05 -86.87
CA ALA A 11 13.86 51.02 -85.71
C ALA A 11 13.09 51.25 -84.40
N ASN A 12 12.18 52.22 -84.38
CA ASN A 12 11.32 52.46 -83.21
C ASN A 12 10.46 51.24 -82.88
N CYS A 13 9.79 50.62 -83.85
CA CYS A 13 8.98 49.42 -83.61
C CYS A 13 9.80 48.26 -83.03
N GLN A 14 11.05 48.08 -83.49
CA GLN A 14 11.96 47.07 -82.97
C GLN A 14 12.35 47.35 -81.52
N THR A 15 12.74 48.59 -81.20
CA THR A 15 13.12 48.97 -79.84
C THR A 15 11.95 48.77 -78.86
N HIS A 16 10.75 49.22 -79.21
CA HIS A 16 9.56 49.01 -78.37
C HIS A 16 9.24 47.53 -78.18
N GLY A 17 9.46 46.70 -79.21
CA GLY A 17 9.28 45.24 -79.11
C GLY A 17 10.27 44.60 -78.13
N ILE A 18 11.54 45.02 -78.15
CA ILE A 18 12.57 44.53 -77.24
C ILE A 18 12.29 44.98 -75.81
N GLU A 19 11.95 46.25 -75.59
CA GLU A 19 11.60 46.79 -74.28
C GLU A 19 10.38 46.08 -73.69
N TYR A 20 9.35 45.83 -74.52
CA TYR A 20 8.17 45.09 -74.09
C TYR A 20 8.49 43.67 -73.61
N GLU A 21 9.28 42.91 -74.37
CA GLU A 21 9.65 41.56 -73.97
C GLU A 21 10.57 41.56 -72.74
N ALA A 22 11.45 42.57 -72.59
CA ALA A 22 12.28 42.73 -71.39
C ALA A 22 11.41 42.95 -70.13
N VAL A 23 10.48 43.90 -70.18
CA VAL A 23 9.56 44.19 -69.06
C VAL A 23 8.69 42.98 -68.73
N LYS A 24 8.22 42.25 -69.74
CA LYS A 24 7.42 41.04 -69.56
C LYS A 24 8.20 39.90 -68.91
N LEU A 25 9.49 39.77 -69.19
CA LEU A 25 10.36 38.79 -68.51
C LEU A 25 10.60 39.18 -67.05
N GLU A 26 10.83 40.46 -66.79
CA GLU A 26 11.01 40.99 -65.44
C GLU A 26 9.73 40.82 -64.60
N ASP A 27 8.56 41.15 -65.16
CA ASP A 27 7.26 40.91 -64.54
C ASP A 27 7.14 39.43 -64.15
N ARG A 28 7.32 38.50 -65.10
CA ARG A 28 7.26 37.06 -64.80
C ARG A 28 8.23 36.63 -63.68
N ALA A 29 9.42 37.21 -63.62
CA ALA A 29 10.38 36.94 -62.55
C ALA A 29 9.89 37.47 -61.20
N ALA A 30 9.38 38.70 -61.16
CA ALA A 30 8.80 39.31 -59.97
C ALA A 30 7.59 38.51 -59.45
N TRP A 31 6.69 38.07 -60.33
CA TRP A 31 5.56 37.22 -59.97
C TRP A 31 5.98 35.87 -59.36
N LYS A 32 7.01 35.23 -59.91
CA LYS A 32 7.57 33.99 -59.33
C LYS A 32 8.14 34.23 -57.94
N LEU A 33 8.85 35.34 -57.74
CA LEU A 33 9.40 35.72 -56.44
C LEU A 33 8.29 35.97 -55.41
N VAL A 34 7.25 36.72 -55.78
CA VAL A 34 6.08 36.97 -54.92
C VAL A 34 5.40 35.66 -54.54
N ARG A 35 5.20 34.75 -55.49
CA ARG A 35 4.63 33.42 -55.23
C ARG A 35 5.50 32.61 -54.27
N SER A 36 6.81 32.60 -54.44
CA SER A 36 7.75 31.93 -53.52
C SER A 36 7.63 32.49 -52.11
N LYS A 37 7.64 33.81 -51.96
CA LYS A 37 7.52 34.46 -50.65
C LYS A 37 6.17 34.21 -49.98
N ARG A 38 5.08 34.14 -50.75
CA ARG A 38 3.78 33.75 -50.20
C ARG A 38 3.79 32.32 -49.66
N LEU A 39 4.41 31.37 -50.37
CA LEU A 39 4.55 29.99 -49.87
C LEU A 39 5.39 29.92 -48.58
N GLU A 40 6.47 30.70 -48.48
CA GLU A 40 7.26 30.82 -47.25
C GLU A 40 6.42 31.36 -46.09
N ILE A 41 5.63 32.42 -46.33
CA ILE A 41 4.72 33.00 -45.33
C ILE A 41 3.68 31.96 -44.89
N ASP A 42 3.03 31.27 -45.83
CA ASP A 42 2.01 30.26 -45.51
C ASP A 42 2.61 29.11 -44.68
N SER A 43 3.85 28.72 -44.97
CA SER A 43 4.59 27.72 -44.19
C SER A 43 4.88 28.20 -42.76
N LEU A 44 5.37 29.42 -42.60
CA LEU A 44 5.61 30.02 -41.28
C LEU A 44 4.31 30.19 -40.48
N GLN A 45 3.23 30.61 -41.13
CA GLN A 45 1.90 30.73 -40.53
C GLN A 45 1.42 29.39 -39.99
N SER A 46 1.63 28.30 -40.73
CA SER A 46 1.32 26.93 -40.30
C SER A 46 2.12 26.52 -39.06
N LEU A 47 3.43 26.82 -39.04
CA LEU A 47 4.27 26.57 -37.87
C LEU A 47 3.83 27.38 -36.65
N ILE A 48 3.50 28.66 -36.84
CA ILE A 48 2.97 29.52 -35.77
C ILE A 48 1.67 28.95 -35.22
N ASN A 49 0.75 28.53 -36.09
CA ASN A 49 -0.50 27.92 -35.65
C ASN A 49 -0.25 26.62 -34.87
N ARG A 50 0.68 25.78 -35.31
CA ARG A 50 1.05 24.57 -34.58
C ARG A 50 1.63 24.87 -33.21
N VAL A 51 2.54 25.82 -33.11
CA VAL A 51 3.14 26.25 -31.83
C VAL A 51 2.07 26.88 -30.94
N LYS A 52 1.22 27.75 -31.49
CA LYS A 52 0.12 28.38 -30.76
C LYS A 52 -0.83 27.33 -30.20
N ASN A 53 -1.23 26.33 -30.99
CA ASN A 53 -2.10 25.25 -30.53
C ASN A 53 -1.41 24.36 -29.49
N ALA A 54 -0.10 24.13 -29.62
CA ALA A 54 0.69 23.39 -28.63
C ALA A 54 0.95 24.18 -27.34
N MET A 55 0.96 25.52 -27.38
CA MET A 55 1.01 26.38 -26.21
C MET A 55 -0.38 26.55 -25.58
N SER A 56 -1.42 26.52 -26.40
CA SER A 56 -2.84 26.55 -26.02
C SER A 56 -3.35 25.21 -25.45
N ILE A 57 -2.46 24.39 -24.86
CA ILE A 57 -2.83 23.22 -24.04
C ILE A 57 -3.78 23.63 -22.89
N GLU A 58 -3.88 24.92 -22.59
CA GLU A 58 -4.82 25.50 -21.62
C GLU A 58 -6.30 25.53 -22.08
N ASP A 59 -6.63 25.25 -23.36
CA ASP A 59 -8.02 25.17 -23.86
C ASP A 59 -8.51 23.72 -24.13
N ILE A 60 -7.67 22.71 -23.86
CA ILE A 60 -8.05 21.29 -24.01
C ILE A 60 -8.87 20.78 -22.81
N ASP A 61 -9.39 21.67 -21.96
CA ASP A 61 -10.29 21.27 -20.87
C ASP A 61 -11.65 20.73 -21.38
N SER A 62 -11.93 20.87 -22.70
CA SER A 62 -13.19 20.46 -23.32
C SER A 62 -13.15 19.20 -24.18
N GLN A 63 -11.99 18.59 -24.44
CA GLN A 63 -11.87 17.38 -25.27
C GLN A 63 -11.02 16.23 -24.66
N HIS A 64 -10.58 16.35 -23.41
CA HIS A 64 -9.91 15.27 -22.69
C HIS A 64 -10.88 14.25 -22.05
N GLU A 65 -11.92 13.81 -22.76
CA GLU A 65 -12.51 12.49 -22.44
C GLU A 65 -11.67 11.37 -23.06
N THR A 66 -10.35 11.41 -22.86
CA THR A 66 -9.52 10.23 -23.04
C THR A 66 -9.85 9.28 -21.88
N GLN A 67 -10.21 8.05 -22.24
CA GLN A 67 -10.39 6.85 -21.39
C GLN A 67 -9.74 6.87 -19.98
N PRO A 68 -8.47 7.30 -19.78
CA PRO A 68 -7.85 7.47 -18.45
C PRO A 68 -8.69 8.24 -17.42
N LEU A 69 -9.46 9.26 -17.80
CA LEU A 69 -10.23 10.07 -16.85
C LEU A 69 -11.41 9.32 -16.22
N LYS A 70 -11.97 8.30 -16.89
CA LYS A 70 -13.07 7.50 -16.31
C LYS A 70 -12.56 6.55 -15.24
N GLU A 71 -11.43 5.91 -15.49
CA GLU A 71 -10.77 4.99 -14.54
C GLU A 71 -10.19 5.77 -13.37
N GLU A 72 -9.55 6.92 -13.62
CA GLU A 72 -9.04 7.79 -12.57
C GLU A 72 -10.16 8.36 -11.68
N LYS A 73 -11.27 8.83 -12.28
CA LYS A 73 -12.47 9.23 -11.51
C LYS A 73 -13.09 8.05 -10.74
N GLN A 74 -12.96 6.83 -11.24
CA GLN A 74 -13.41 5.63 -10.52
C GLN A 74 -12.50 5.33 -9.33
N PHE A 75 -11.18 5.33 -9.51
CA PHE A 75 -10.22 5.14 -8.43
C PHE A 75 -10.32 6.23 -7.35
N ILE A 76 -10.54 7.49 -7.73
CA ILE A 76 -10.76 8.58 -6.76
C ILE A 76 -12.02 8.32 -5.91
N ARG A 77 -13.09 7.79 -6.52
CA ARG A 77 -14.31 7.42 -5.79
C ARG A 77 -14.07 6.26 -4.84
N GLU A 78 -13.38 5.22 -5.31
CA GLU A 78 -13.03 4.06 -4.49
C GLU A 78 -12.11 4.43 -3.31
N ILE A 79 -11.11 5.27 -3.54
CA ILE A 79 -10.21 5.78 -2.48
C ILE A 79 -11.02 6.57 -1.43
N LYS A 80 -11.99 7.39 -1.84
CA LYS A 80 -12.85 8.11 -0.90
C LYS A 80 -13.72 7.18 -0.07
N GLN A 81 -14.33 6.17 -0.70
CA GLN A 81 -15.14 5.16 0.00
C GLN A 81 -14.29 4.35 0.98
N LEU A 82 -13.09 3.95 0.57
CA LEU A 82 -12.16 3.21 1.44
C LEU A 82 -11.68 4.06 2.62
N LYS A 83 -11.39 5.35 2.41
CA LYS A 83 -11.08 6.27 3.51
C LYS A 83 -12.23 6.41 4.49
N GLN A 84 -13.45 6.60 3.98
CA GLN A 84 -14.64 6.67 4.82
C GLN A 84 -14.88 5.37 5.60
N LEU A 85 -14.66 4.21 4.96
CA LEU A 85 -14.74 2.91 5.64
C LEU A 85 -13.67 2.78 6.72
N CYS A 86 -12.43 3.20 6.44
CA CYS A 86 -11.35 3.21 7.44
C CYS A 86 -11.66 4.15 8.61
N GLU A 87 -12.22 5.33 8.35
CA GLU A 87 -12.67 6.27 9.39
C GLU A 87 -13.82 5.67 10.21
N GLN A 88 -14.79 5.03 9.55
CA GLN A 88 -15.88 4.33 10.22
C GLN A 88 -15.36 3.17 11.07
N LEU A 89 -14.48 2.33 10.55
CA LEU A 89 -13.84 1.25 11.29
C LEU A 89 -12.91 1.78 12.39
N SER A 90 -12.29 2.94 12.21
CA SER A 90 -11.53 3.61 13.28
C SER A 90 -12.43 4.18 14.37
N SER A 91 -13.64 4.62 14.00
CA SER A 91 -14.64 5.11 14.96
C SER A 91 -15.42 3.98 15.64
N ASN A 92 -15.49 2.81 15.00
CA ASN A 92 -16.24 1.63 15.43
C ASN A 92 -15.32 0.51 16.00
N MET A 93 -14.01 0.58 15.78
CA MET A 93 -13.03 0.06 16.74
C MET A 93 -13.32 0.83 18.00
N GLY A 94 -13.95 0.15 18.98
CA GLY A 94 -14.34 0.75 20.24
C GLY A 94 -13.21 1.63 20.75
N SER A 95 -13.57 2.80 21.31
CA SER A 95 -12.58 3.78 21.75
C SER A 95 -11.44 3.06 22.47
N GLN A 96 -10.20 3.49 22.28
CA GLN A 96 -9.05 2.88 22.95
C GLN A 96 -9.33 2.67 24.45
N ASP A 97 -10.16 3.53 25.04
CA ASP A 97 -10.72 3.41 26.39
C ASP A 97 -11.64 2.20 26.62
N GLN A 98 -12.54 1.83 25.70
CA GLN A 98 -13.38 0.62 25.80
C GLN A 98 -12.54 -0.66 25.69
N ILE A 99 -11.54 -0.67 24.82
CA ILE A 99 -10.62 -1.80 24.68
C ILE A 99 -9.75 -1.91 25.94
N GLN A 100 -9.23 -0.78 26.43
CA GLN A 100 -8.46 -0.73 27.68
C GLN A 100 -9.34 -1.10 28.88
N GLN A 101 -10.60 -0.69 28.92
CA GLN A 101 -11.54 -1.06 29.97
C GLN A 101 -11.83 -2.56 29.96
N ALA A 102 -12.03 -3.17 28.78
CA ALA A 102 -12.22 -4.62 28.66
C ALA A 102 -10.96 -5.39 29.07
N LEU A 103 -9.76 -4.88 28.74
CA LEU A 103 -8.49 -5.46 29.17
C LEU A 103 -8.28 -5.34 30.68
N ASN A 104 -8.56 -4.17 31.26
CA ASN A 104 -8.47 -3.92 32.69
C ASN A 104 -9.48 -4.77 33.48
N GLN A 105 -10.70 -4.94 32.98
CA GLN A 105 -11.70 -5.85 33.56
C GLN A 105 -11.22 -7.31 33.50
N ARG A 106 -10.57 -7.71 32.40
CA ARG A 106 -9.99 -9.05 32.28
C ARG A 106 -8.85 -9.25 33.27
N GLU A 107 -7.99 -8.24 33.45
CA GLU A 107 -6.87 -8.26 34.40
C GLU A 107 -7.36 -8.27 35.86
N GLU A 108 -8.41 -7.51 36.17
CA GLU A 108 -9.08 -7.51 37.48
C GLU A 108 -9.70 -8.88 37.77
N VAL A 109 -10.41 -9.49 36.81
CA VAL A 109 -10.95 -10.85 36.93
C VAL A 109 -9.82 -11.89 37.09
N GLU A 110 -8.72 -11.75 36.36
CA GLU A 110 -7.55 -12.63 36.47
C GLU A 110 -6.85 -12.48 37.84
N GLU A 111 -6.72 -11.25 38.34
CA GLU A 111 -6.23 -10.97 39.69
C GLU A 111 -7.17 -11.51 40.76
N HIS A 112 -8.49 -11.39 40.61
CA HIS A 112 -9.45 -11.98 41.52
C HIS A 112 -9.38 -13.49 41.50
N LEU A 113 -9.21 -14.13 40.33
CA LEU A 113 -8.96 -15.57 40.24
C LEU A 113 -7.64 -15.97 40.90
N LYS A 114 -6.56 -15.19 40.72
CA LYS A 114 -5.27 -15.40 41.40
C LYS A 114 -5.40 -15.21 42.91
N LYS A 115 -6.06 -14.17 43.38
CA LYS A 115 -6.35 -13.93 44.81
C LYS A 115 -7.24 -15.03 45.38
N HIS A 116 -8.21 -15.55 44.63
CA HIS A 116 -9.10 -16.63 45.08
C HIS A 116 -8.41 -18.01 45.05
N THR A 117 -7.39 -18.19 44.22
CA THR A 117 -6.50 -19.38 44.24
C THR A 117 -5.40 -19.27 45.30
N ILE A 118 -4.92 -18.06 45.61
CA ILE A 118 -3.94 -17.78 46.68
C ILE A 118 -4.59 -17.79 48.08
N ASN A 119 -5.84 -17.32 48.21
CA ASN A 119 -6.62 -17.32 49.47
C ASN A 119 -7.42 -18.61 49.70
N LYS A 120 -7.21 -19.66 48.89
CA LYS A 120 -7.71 -20.99 49.28
C LYS A 120 -6.88 -21.42 50.49
N PRO A 121 -7.44 -21.60 51.70
CA PRO A 121 -6.64 -22.03 52.84
C PRO A 121 -6.01 -23.37 52.48
N ARG A 122 -4.69 -23.37 52.34
CA ARG A 122 -3.88 -24.59 52.50
C ARG A 122 -4.08 -25.00 53.96
N HIS A 123 -5.14 -25.77 54.24
CA HIS A 123 -5.15 -26.67 55.38
C HIS A 123 -4.03 -27.68 55.16
N ARG A 124 -2.83 -27.33 55.63
CA ARG A 124 -1.65 -28.17 55.59
C ARG A 124 -1.03 -28.24 56.97
N ALA A 125 -1.73 -28.88 57.91
CA ALA A 125 -1.14 -29.45 59.12
C ALA A 125 -2.14 -30.40 59.82
N SER A 126 -2.34 -31.59 59.26
CA SER A 126 -2.78 -32.81 59.99
C SER A 126 -2.86 -34.05 59.09
N LEU A 127 -2.80 -33.88 57.77
CA LEU A 127 -2.69 -35.00 56.82
C LEU A 127 -1.39 -35.83 56.93
N PRO A 128 -0.19 -35.29 57.26
CA PRO A 128 1.01 -36.12 57.35
C PRO A 128 0.94 -37.11 58.50
N VAL A 129 0.44 -36.68 59.67
CA VAL A 129 0.36 -37.51 60.89
C VAL A 129 -0.72 -38.58 60.75
N ALA A 130 -1.86 -38.27 60.12
CA ALA A 130 -2.91 -39.26 59.87
C ALA A 130 -2.47 -40.34 58.87
N ILE A 131 -1.74 -39.97 57.83
CA ILE A 131 -1.18 -40.91 56.85
C ILE A 131 -0.07 -41.74 57.48
N GLU A 132 0.84 -41.13 58.25
CA GLU A 132 1.86 -41.88 59.00
C GLU A 132 1.24 -42.87 60.00
N ASN A 133 0.18 -42.47 60.70
CA ASN A 133 -0.53 -43.33 61.64
C ASN A 133 -1.29 -44.46 60.93
N TYR A 134 -1.88 -44.20 59.76
CA TYR A 134 -2.54 -45.22 58.96
C TYR A 134 -1.53 -46.23 58.40
N ILE A 135 -0.38 -45.75 57.89
CA ILE A 135 0.72 -46.59 57.45
C ILE A 135 1.24 -47.45 58.62
N PHE A 136 1.49 -46.85 59.79
CA PHE A 136 1.94 -47.58 60.97
C PHE A 136 0.93 -48.62 61.46
N PHE A 137 -0.37 -48.30 61.42
CA PHE A 137 -1.45 -49.22 61.78
C PHE A 137 -1.53 -50.42 60.83
N VAL A 138 -1.49 -50.18 59.52
CA VAL A 138 -1.52 -51.24 58.49
C VAL A 138 -0.31 -52.17 58.64
N TYR A 139 0.89 -51.63 58.86
CA TYR A 139 2.08 -52.46 59.09
C TYR A 139 2.04 -53.22 60.43
N ARG A 140 1.44 -52.66 61.48
CA ARG A 140 1.26 -53.34 62.77
C ARG A 140 0.32 -54.53 62.66
N GLU A 141 -0.76 -54.42 61.88
CA GLU A 141 -1.67 -55.55 61.61
C GLU A 141 -1.05 -56.59 60.68
N LEU A 142 -0.30 -56.17 59.65
CA LEU A 142 0.45 -57.09 58.79
C LEU A 142 1.54 -57.86 59.56
N ARG A 143 2.16 -57.26 60.59
CA ARG A 143 3.13 -57.95 61.47
C ARG A 143 2.47 -59.01 62.36
N LYS A 144 1.21 -58.82 62.76
CA LYS A 144 0.44 -59.80 63.56
C LYS A 144 -0.01 -61.00 62.73
N MET A 145 -0.22 -60.81 61.42
CA MET A 145 -0.47 -61.89 60.47
C MET A 145 0.85 -62.56 60.08
N GLY A 146 1.40 -63.36 61.00
CA GLY A 146 2.72 -63.98 60.90
C GLY A 146 2.88 -65.00 59.77
N ASN A 147 3.04 -64.53 58.52
CA ASN A 147 3.60 -65.31 57.42
C ASN A 147 3.98 -64.44 56.22
N MET A 148 5.09 -63.69 56.32
CA MET A 148 5.64 -62.96 55.18
C MET A 148 7.17 -62.99 55.22
N LYS A 149 7.74 -64.09 54.73
CA LYS A 149 9.20 -64.25 54.60
C LYS A 149 9.67 -64.52 53.17
N THR A 150 8.83 -64.33 52.14
CA THR A 150 9.16 -64.81 50.78
C THR A 150 8.93 -63.79 49.66
N ASP A 151 8.82 -62.49 49.95
CA ASP A 151 8.71 -61.45 48.89
C ASP A 151 9.86 -60.43 48.99
N PRO A 152 10.73 -60.30 47.95
CA PRO A 152 11.87 -59.39 47.94
C PRO A 152 11.50 -57.92 48.18
N LYS A 153 10.33 -57.47 47.70
CA LYS A 153 9.88 -56.07 47.83
C LYS A 153 9.56 -55.68 49.27
N MET A 154 9.24 -56.66 50.12
CA MET A 154 8.94 -56.43 51.54
C MET A 154 10.22 -56.34 52.38
N SER A 155 11.36 -56.85 51.89
CA SER A 155 12.66 -56.69 52.55
C SER A 155 13.16 -55.24 52.47
N GLU A 156 12.99 -54.58 51.32
CA GLU A 156 13.33 -53.16 51.13
C GLU A 156 12.50 -52.25 52.05
N ILE A 157 11.21 -52.53 52.19
CA ILE A 157 10.31 -51.75 53.07
C ILE A 157 10.74 -51.89 54.54
N CYS A 158 11.17 -53.07 54.97
CA CYS A 158 11.63 -53.30 56.35
C CYS A 158 12.95 -52.56 56.63
N VAL A 159 13.87 -52.53 55.66
CA VAL A 159 15.14 -51.79 55.74
C VAL A 159 14.90 -50.28 55.77
N LEU A 160 14.04 -49.75 54.91
CA LEU A 160 13.68 -48.33 54.90
C LEU A 160 13.04 -47.88 56.22
N MET A 161 12.28 -48.76 56.88
CA MET A 161 11.67 -48.48 58.18
C MET A 161 12.69 -48.52 59.34
N GLN A 162 13.70 -49.40 59.30
CA GLN A 162 14.80 -49.38 60.29
C GLN A 162 15.60 -48.08 60.18
N ILE A 163 15.90 -47.62 58.97
CA ILE A 163 16.60 -46.35 58.72
C ILE A 163 15.76 -45.18 59.25
N ALA A 164 14.45 -45.15 58.97
CA ALA A 164 13.57 -44.08 59.43
C ALA A 164 13.37 -44.05 60.97
N THR A 165 13.44 -45.21 61.64
CA THR A 165 13.28 -45.31 63.09
C THR A 165 14.54 -44.88 63.83
N VAL A 166 15.72 -45.20 63.29
CA VAL A 166 17.02 -44.74 63.85
C VAL A 166 17.18 -43.22 63.70
N SER A 167 16.66 -42.61 62.63
CA SER A 167 16.68 -41.14 62.46
C SER A 167 15.74 -40.35 63.39
N ARG A 168 14.89 -41.03 64.19
CA ARG A 168 13.97 -40.38 65.15
C ARG A 168 14.45 -40.43 66.61
N ASN A 169 15.51 -41.17 66.93
CA ASN A 169 16.11 -41.24 68.27
C ASN A 169 17.39 -40.42 68.38
#